data_AF-A0A7J0DAT2-F1
#
_entry.id   AF-A0A7J0DAT2-F1
#
_cell.length_a   1.000
_cell.length_b   1.000
_cell.length_c   1.000
_cell.angle_alpha   90.00
_cell.angle_beta   90.00
_cell.angle_gamma   90.00
#
_symmetry.space_group_name_H-M   'P 1'
#
loop_
_entity.id
_entity.type
_entity.pdbx_description
1 polymer ?
#
loop_
_entity_poly.entity_id
_entity_poly.type
_entity_poly.pdbx_seq_one_letter_code
_entity_poly.pdbx_strand_id
1 'polypeptide(L)'
;MTLASAVGATISFKHFSLPLLRLRQHKPHLLSLPTSTAAVLTRRRAWTAGDGDGVVKSLRFRLSAATLAGGALVHDAGATAVVMAGAYGLVLTFDVLTQRNLMEQSLSRKVVHILSGLLFMACWPIFSTSTEARYFASLVPLANCLRLVTHGLSLATDEGLIKSVTREGKPEELLRGPLYYVLVLIVCVLVFWRDSPTGVISLAMMCGGDGIADIMGRRFGAIKIPYNEKKSWAGSISMFVFGFLISMGMLYYFSAFGYFQLDWLWTTERVALVSFVATFVESLSTTETVDDNISVTLASMVNAAATTQQMLDLFDITGIVHFGIAGNANNSMSIGDVSIPQQVAHTGIWDWLGMKLEQCVNSSLCLPQKPKLVVGLRGSTANIFVDNAAYREFLFNTFHVSSVDMESSAVVTTSLSNGFAVIVIRGLSDLAGGQPGKNSIDIFGPLAALNTAKVVIQFVKTLP
;
A
#
# COMPACT_ATOMS: atom_id res chain seq x y z
N MET A 1 -17.41 30.57 -24.87
CA MET A 1 -17.09 31.34 -23.65
C MET A 1 -18.42 31.56 -22.95
N THR A 2 -18.75 31.01 -21.79
CA THR A 2 -17.98 30.77 -20.56
C THR A 2 -18.73 29.70 -19.75
N LEU A 3 -18.06 28.62 -19.35
CA LEU A 3 -18.57 27.59 -18.44
C LEU A 3 -17.81 27.73 -17.12
N ALA A 4 -18.44 28.29 -16.11
CA ALA A 4 -17.96 28.31 -14.73
C ALA A 4 -19.17 28.16 -13.81
N SER A 5 -19.44 26.94 -13.36
CA SER A 5 -20.21 26.61 -12.16
C SER A 5 -20.34 25.09 -12.02
N ALA A 6 -19.47 24.47 -11.22
CA ALA A 6 -19.79 23.28 -10.44
C ALA A 6 -18.69 22.99 -9.42
N VAL A 7 -19.08 22.38 -8.30
CA VAL A 7 -18.28 21.84 -7.19
C VAL A 7 -17.98 22.80 -6.03
N GLY A 8 -19.03 23.05 -5.25
CA GLY A 8 -18.94 23.37 -3.83
C GLY A 8 -20.10 22.64 -3.12
N ALA A 9 -19.91 21.38 -2.75
CA ALA A 9 -20.93 20.61 -2.06
C ALA A 9 -20.91 20.92 -0.56
N THR A 10 -21.58 22.01 -0.17
CA THR A 10 -22.00 22.27 1.22
C THR A 10 -23.27 21.46 1.51
N ILE A 11 -23.17 20.43 2.35
CA ILE A 11 -24.36 19.72 2.86
C ILE A 11 -24.85 20.47 4.10
N SER A 12 -26.01 21.13 3.99
CA SER A 12 -26.71 21.77 5.10
C SER A 12 -27.86 20.87 5.57
N PHE A 13 -27.85 20.50 6.86
CA PHE A 13 -29.00 19.83 7.49
C PHE A 13 -29.85 20.85 8.26
N LYS A 14 -31.13 20.92 7.87
CA LYS A 14 -32.19 21.72 8.49
C LYS A 14 -32.52 21.20 9.90
N HIS A 15 -32.90 22.15 10.76
CA HIS A 15 -33.49 21.97 12.08
C HIS A 15 -34.52 20.82 12.17
N PHE A 16 -34.35 19.96 13.17
CA PHE A 16 -35.45 19.26 13.82
C PHE A 16 -35.26 19.31 15.34
N SER A 17 -36.26 19.81 16.04
CA SER A 17 -36.27 20.02 17.49
C SER A 17 -36.97 18.87 18.22
N LEU A 18 -36.28 18.29 19.22
CA LEU A 18 -36.75 17.54 20.43
C LEU A 18 -37.67 16.29 20.26
N PRO A 19 -37.82 15.39 21.27
CA PRO A 19 -37.01 15.04 22.45
C PRO A 19 -36.79 13.49 22.63
N LEU A 20 -35.90 13.11 23.56
CA LEU A 20 -35.90 11.85 24.35
C LEU A 20 -36.25 10.51 23.64
N LEU A 21 -35.25 9.66 23.38
CA LEU A 21 -35.46 8.21 23.31
C LEU A 21 -34.24 7.42 23.81
N ARG A 22 -34.54 6.54 24.78
CA ARG A 22 -33.69 5.56 25.46
C ARG A 22 -32.82 4.74 24.50
N LEU A 23 -31.62 4.40 24.97
CA LEU A 23 -30.82 3.26 24.49
C LEU A 23 -31.70 2.00 24.37
N ARG A 24 -31.99 1.59 23.14
CA ARG A 24 -32.52 0.26 22.85
C ARG A 24 -31.32 -0.63 22.53
N GLN A 25 -30.88 -1.43 23.51
CA GLN A 25 -29.95 -2.53 23.28
C GLN A 25 -30.58 -3.48 22.25
N HIS A 26 -29.96 -3.63 21.09
CA HIS A 26 -30.33 -4.67 20.14
C HIS A 26 -29.76 -6.00 20.64
N LYS A 27 -30.65 -6.91 21.06
CA LYS A 27 -30.35 -8.35 21.18
C LYS A 27 -30.11 -8.94 19.77
N PRO A 28 -29.19 -9.91 19.62
CA PRO A 28 -29.04 -10.64 18.37
C PRO A 28 -30.26 -11.52 18.12
N HIS A 29 -30.82 -11.44 16.92
CA HIS A 29 -31.88 -12.34 16.47
C HIS A 29 -31.28 -13.69 16.09
N LEU A 30 -31.71 -14.74 16.80
CA LEU A 30 -31.58 -16.14 16.40
C LEU A 30 -32.32 -16.36 15.07
N LEU A 31 -31.61 -16.90 14.07
CA LEU A 31 -32.21 -17.64 12.97
C LEU A 31 -32.29 -19.12 13.38
N SER A 32 -33.52 -19.63 13.40
CA SER A 32 -33.90 -21.01 13.70
C SER A 32 -33.47 -21.99 12.59
N LEU A 33 -32.79 -23.07 12.95
CA LEU A 33 -32.67 -24.28 12.12
C LEU A 33 -33.80 -25.28 12.48
N PRO A 34 -34.28 -26.09 11.52
CA PRO A 34 -35.35 -27.05 11.77
C PRO A 34 -34.86 -28.25 12.60
N THR A 35 -35.79 -28.73 13.42
CA THR A 35 -35.70 -29.87 14.33
C THR A 35 -35.74 -31.23 13.62
N SER A 36 -34.72 -32.06 13.84
CA SER A 36 -34.74 -33.54 13.84
C SER A 36 -33.30 -33.95 14.19
N THR A 37 -32.92 -34.69 15.24
CA THR A 37 -33.55 -35.77 16.01
C THR A 37 -32.73 -35.88 17.30
N ALA A 38 -33.37 -35.93 18.46
CA ALA A 38 -32.74 -36.25 19.73
C ALA A 38 -32.61 -37.77 19.89
N ALA A 39 -31.42 -38.26 20.23
CA ALA A 39 -31.25 -39.59 20.80
C ALA A 39 -29.92 -39.73 21.56
N VAL A 40 -30.06 -39.94 22.88
CA VAL A 40 -29.30 -40.91 23.68
C VAL A 40 -27.97 -40.44 24.32
N LEU A 41 -28.15 -39.95 25.56
CA LEU A 41 -27.59 -40.50 26.81
C LEU A 41 -26.05 -40.63 26.96
N THR A 42 -25.54 -39.76 27.83
CA THR A 42 -24.66 -40.09 28.96
C THR A 42 -24.20 -41.55 29.10
N ARG A 43 -22.89 -41.78 28.98
CA ARG A 43 -22.22 -42.86 29.73
C ARG A 43 -20.79 -42.48 30.11
N ARG A 44 -20.59 -42.28 31.42
CA ARG A 44 -19.29 -42.39 32.08
C ARG A 44 -18.70 -43.78 31.77
N ARG A 45 -17.43 -43.84 31.34
CA ARG A 45 -16.54 -45.01 31.45
C ARG A 45 -15.22 -44.48 32.00
N ALA A 46 -14.93 -44.71 33.28
CA ALA A 46 -14.30 -45.93 33.80
C ALA A 46 -12.92 -46.13 33.15
N TRP A 47 -11.88 -45.71 33.87
CA TRP A 47 -10.50 -46.09 33.62
C TRP A 47 -10.37 -47.60 33.85
N THR A 48 -10.03 -48.34 32.80
CA THR A 48 -9.52 -49.70 32.91
C THR A 48 -8.09 -49.70 32.38
N ALA A 49 -7.19 -50.19 33.24
CA ALA A 49 -5.80 -50.43 32.92
C ALA A 49 -5.67 -51.53 31.83
N GLY A 50 -4.67 -51.36 30.97
CA GLY A 50 -4.19 -52.37 30.02
C GLY A 50 -4.65 -52.15 28.58
N ASP A 51 -3.82 -51.53 27.74
CA ASP A 51 -3.20 -52.20 26.59
C ASP A 51 -2.17 -51.29 25.88
N GLY A 52 -1.06 -51.86 25.41
CA GLY A 52 0.14 -51.18 24.92
C GLY A 52 0.08 -50.59 23.50
N ASP A 53 -1.06 -50.02 23.07
CA ASP A 53 -1.29 -49.63 21.67
C ASP A 53 -1.43 -48.10 21.41
N GLY A 54 -1.39 -47.28 22.46
CA GLY A 54 -1.54 -45.82 22.35
C GLY A 54 -0.34 -45.11 21.74
N VAL A 55 0.87 -45.63 21.95
CA VAL A 55 2.11 -45.03 21.43
C VAL A 55 2.20 -45.21 19.92
N VAL A 56 1.82 -46.38 19.39
CA VAL A 56 1.92 -46.69 17.96
C VAL A 56 0.94 -45.87 17.11
N LYS A 57 -0.28 -45.58 17.60
CA LYS A 57 -1.24 -44.70 16.90
C LYS A 57 -0.80 -43.23 16.89
N SER A 58 -0.26 -42.74 18.00
CA SER A 58 0.32 -41.38 18.08
C SER A 58 1.55 -41.24 17.18
N LEU A 59 2.42 -42.25 17.17
CA LEU A 59 3.59 -42.28 16.29
C LEU A 59 3.19 -42.35 14.81
N ARG A 60 2.21 -43.19 14.44
CA ARG A 60 1.71 -43.31 13.05
C ARG A 60 1.04 -42.03 12.54
N PHE A 61 0.30 -41.33 13.40
CA PHE A 61 -0.31 -40.04 13.05
C PHE A 61 0.77 -38.95 12.85
N ARG A 62 1.78 -38.91 13.72
CA ARG A 62 2.94 -38.02 13.58
C ARG A 62 3.81 -38.38 12.35
N LEU A 63 3.98 -39.67 12.05
CA LEU A 63 4.71 -40.13 10.87
C LEU A 63 3.97 -39.79 9.57
N SER A 64 2.63 -39.89 9.57
CA SER A 64 1.77 -39.54 8.43
C SER A 64 1.73 -38.02 8.19
N ALA A 65 1.66 -37.21 9.25
CA ALA A 65 1.76 -35.76 9.15
C ALA A 65 3.17 -35.31 8.72
N ALA A 66 4.23 -35.96 9.19
CA ALA A 66 5.60 -35.68 8.79
C ALA A 66 5.89 -36.10 7.33
N THR A 67 5.29 -37.20 6.85
CA THR A 67 5.41 -37.61 5.43
C THR A 67 4.60 -36.71 4.50
N LEU A 68 3.42 -36.23 4.92
CA LEU A 68 2.65 -35.22 4.19
C LEU A 68 3.37 -33.86 4.15
N ALA A 69 3.96 -33.42 5.27
CA ALA A 69 4.76 -32.20 5.34
C ALA A 69 6.07 -32.31 4.53
N GLY A 70 6.74 -33.47 4.60
CA GLY A 70 7.93 -33.75 3.80
C GLY A 70 7.63 -33.79 2.30
N GLY A 71 6.48 -34.35 1.90
CA GLY A 71 6.02 -34.37 0.51
C GLY A 71 5.74 -32.97 -0.04
N ALA A 72 5.10 -32.10 0.75
CA ALA A 72 4.85 -30.70 0.37
C ALA A 72 6.16 -29.91 0.21
N LEU A 73 7.12 -30.10 1.12
CA LEU A 73 8.44 -29.45 1.03
C LEU A 73 9.23 -29.87 -0.22
N VAL A 74 9.27 -31.18 -0.52
CA VAL A 74 9.96 -31.69 -1.71
C VAL A 74 9.28 -31.19 -2.99
N HIS A 75 7.95 -31.17 -3.00
CA HIS A 75 7.17 -30.62 -4.10
C HIS A 75 7.48 -29.14 -4.34
N ASP A 76 7.48 -28.31 -3.29
CA ASP A 76 7.70 -26.87 -3.41
C ASP A 76 9.16 -26.54 -3.76
N ALA A 77 10.12 -27.33 -3.27
CA ALA A 77 11.51 -27.28 -3.72
C ALA A 77 11.64 -27.64 -5.21
N GLY A 78 10.95 -28.69 -5.66
CA GLY A 78 10.89 -29.10 -7.06
C GLY A 78 10.26 -28.01 -7.95
N ALA A 79 9.13 -27.45 -7.53
CA ALA A 79 8.46 -26.33 -8.21
C ALA A 79 9.39 -25.13 -8.32
N THR A 80 10.09 -24.76 -7.25
CA THR A 80 11.10 -23.69 -7.26
C THR A 80 12.17 -23.94 -8.31
N ALA A 81 12.73 -25.16 -8.37
CA ALA A 81 13.76 -25.51 -9.35
C ALA A 81 13.25 -25.41 -10.79
N VAL A 82 12.03 -25.89 -11.07
CA VAL A 82 11.40 -25.81 -12.40
C VAL A 82 11.16 -24.36 -12.80
N VAL A 83 10.58 -23.54 -11.91
CA VAL A 83 10.29 -22.13 -12.20
C VAL A 83 11.57 -21.33 -12.38
N MET A 84 12.61 -21.61 -11.58
CA MET A 84 13.92 -21.00 -11.73
C MET A 84 14.57 -21.38 -13.07
N ALA A 85 14.57 -22.66 -13.43
CA ALA A 85 15.10 -23.11 -14.72
C ALA A 85 14.35 -22.47 -15.90
N GLY A 86 13.01 -22.37 -15.82
CA GLY A 86 12.18 -21.68 -16.80
C GLY A 86 12.52 -20.19 -16.93
N ALA A 87 12.73 -19.49 -15.81
CA ALA A 87 13.13 -18.09 -15.81
C ALA A 87 14.49 -17.87 -16.47
N TYR A 88 15.50 -18.69 -16.14
CA TYR A 88 16.81 -18.63 -16.80
C TYR A 88 16.72 -18.99 -18.29
N GLY A 89 15.95 -20.02 -18.64
CA GLY A 89 15.72 -20.43 -20.03
C GLY A 89 15.07 -19.33 -20.87
N LEU A 90 14.09 -18.60 -20.30
CA LEU A 90 13.45 -17.46 -20.95
C LEU A 90 14.47 -16.36 -21.26
N VAL A 91 15.25 -15.93 -20.26
CA VAL A 91 16.27 -14.88 -20.45
C VAL A 91 17.32 -15.31 -21.48
N LEU A 92 17.81 -16.55 -21.39
CA LEU A 92 18.79 -17.10 -22.33
C LEU A 92 18.24 -17.13 -23.77
N THR A 93 16.98 -17.50 -23.94
CA THR A 93 16.34 -17.54 -25.27
C THR A 93 16.34 -16.16 -25.91
N PHE A 94 15.93 -15.12 -25.16
CA PHE A 94 15.90 -13.75 -25.67
C PHE A 94 17.31 -13.15 -25.86
N ASP A 95 18.29 -13.56 -25.06
CA ASP A 95 19.69 -13.20 -25.29
C ASP A 95 20.21 -13.79 -26.61
N VAL A 96 19.95 -15.08 -26.87
CA VAL A 96 20.31 -15.74 -28.14
C VAL A 96 19.62 -15.06 -29.34
N LEU A 97 18.35 -14.68 -29.21
CA LEU A 97 17.63 -13.94 -30.28
C LEU A 97 18.25 -12.57 -30.54
N THR A 98 18.73 -11.89 -29.50
CA THR A 98 19.39 -10.59 -29.60
C THR A 98 20.77 -10.74 -30.25
N GLN A 99 21.55 -11.74 -29.84
CA GLN A 99 22.87 -12.04 -30.42
C GLN A 99 22.81 -12.42 -31.90
N ARG A 100 21.71 -13.07 -32.34
CA ARG A 100 21.45 -13.40 -33.75
C ARG A 100 20.92 -12.22 -34.57
N ASN A 101 20.84 -11.02 -34.01
CA ASN A 101 20.26 -9.82 -34.64
C ASN A 101 18.80 -10.01 -35.12
N LEU A 102 18.04 -10.93 -34.50
CA LEU A 102 16.62 -11.12 -34.81
C LEU A 102 15.73 -10.13 -34.06
N MET A 103 16.21 -9.60 -32.92
CA MET A 103 15.50 -8.63 -32.11
C MET A 103 16.44 -7.54 -31.61
N GLU A 104 15.95 -6.31 -31.58
CA GLU A 104 16.66 -5.18 -30.97
C GLU A 104 16.75 -5.37 -29.44
N GLN A 105 17.91 -5.06 -28.86
CA GLN A 105 18.17 -5.18 -27.42
C GLN A 105 17.17 -4.39 -26.56
N SER A 106 16.73 -3.22 -27.03
CA SER A 106 15.76 -2.39 -26.31
C SER A 106 14.37 -3.05 -26.23
N LEU A 107 13.95 -3.73 -27.31
CA LEU A 107 12.73 -4.50 -27.39
C LEU A 107 12.84 -5.81 -26.60
N SER A 108 13.95 -6.53 -26.75
CA SER A 108 14.24 -7.77 -26.03
C SER A 108 14.10 -7.59 -24.52
N ARG A 109 14.74 -6.55 -23.94
CA ARG A 109 14.60 -6.23 -22.52
C ARG A 109 13.14 -6.02 -22.09
N LYS A 110 12.34 -5.32 -22.89
CA LYS A 110 10.94 -5.04 -22.56
C LYS A 110 10.05 -6.26 -22.70
N VAL A 111 10.33 -7.14 -23.66
CA VAL A 111 9.63 -8.42 -23.78
C VAL A 111 10.00 -9.36 -22.63
N VAL A 112 11.27 -9.44 -22.26
CA VAL A 112 11.72 -10.21 -21.08
C VAL A 112 11.08 -9.66 -19.79
N HIS A 113 10.97 -8.34 -19.63
CA HIS A 113 10.24 -7.71 -18.52
C HIS A 113 8.79 -8.19 -18.45
N ILE A 114 8.04 -8.11 -19.56
CA ILE A 114 6.64 -8.55 -19.61
C ILE A 114 6.52 -10.05 -19.29
N LEU A 115 7.28 -10.88 -20.00
CA LEU A 115 7.14 -12.33 -19.91
C LEU A 115 7.64 -12.89 -18.59
N SER A 116 8.75 -12.38 -18.04
CA SER A 116 9.32 -12.88 -16.79
C SER A 116 8.33 -12.75 -15.63
N GLY A 117 7.67 -11.59 -15.49
CA GLY A 117 6.72 -11.37 -14.41
C GLY A 117 5.41 -12.11 -14.59
N LEU A 118 4.85 -12.11 -15.81
CA LEU A 118 3.58 -12.79 -16.09
C LEU A 118 3.70 -14.31 -16.02
N LEU A 119 4.77 -14.90 -16.58
CA LEU A 119 4.99 -16.34 -16.49
C LEU A 119 5.30 -16.78 -15.07
N PHE A 120 6.09 -16.00 -14.32
CA PHE A 120 6.35 -16.29 -12.92
C PHE A 120 5.06 -16.32 -12.10
N MET A 121 4.18 -15.33 -12.28
CA MET A 121 2.86 -15.30 -11.65
C MET A 121 2.00 -16.48 -12.10
N ALA A 122 1.98 -16.82 -13.40
CA ALA A 122 1.25 -17.96 -13.92
C ALA A 122 1.74 -19.31 -13.35
N CYS A 123 2.99 -19.39 -12.85
CA CYS A 123 3.52 -20.57 -12.19
C CYS A 123 3.11 -20.71 -10.71
N TRP A 124 2.47 -19.72 -10.09
CA TRP A 124 2.06 -19.81 -8.68
C TRP A 124 1.17 -21.01 -8.34
N PRO A 125 0.22 -21.44 -9.20
CA PRO A 125 -0.56 -22.65 -8.95
C PRO A 125 0.23 -23.96 -8.96
N ILE A 126 1.48 -23.97 -9.45
CA ILE A 126 2.36 -25.16 -9.43
C ILE A 126 2.82 -25.46 -8.00
N PHE A 127 2.85 -24.46 -7.11
CA PHE A 127 3.25 -24.66 -5.72
C PHE A 127 2.12 -25.26 -4.88
N SER A 128 2.48 -25.99 -3.82
CA SER A 128 1.55 -26.70 -2.94
C SER A 128 0.54 -25.76 -2.28
N THR A 129 -0.52 -26.33 -1.70
CA THR A 129 -1.53 -25.59 -0.93
C THR A 129 -1.04 -25.08 0.44
N SER A 130 0.21 -25.38 0.81
CA SER A 130 0.81 -24.96 2.08
C SER A 130 0.98 -23.44 2.16
N THR A 131 0.85 -22.88 3.37
CA THR A 131 1.16 -21.47 3.65
C THR A 131 2.63 -21.13 3.36
N GLU A 132 3.51 -22.12 3.52
CA GLU A 132 4.96 -22.01 3.33
C GLU A 132 5.39 -21.94 1.85
N ALA A 133 4.50 -22.34 0.94
CA ALA A 133 4.76 -22.36 -0.50
C ALA A 133 5.21 -20.99 -1.06
N ARG A 134 4.71 -19.90 -0.46
CA ARG A 134 5.10 -18.53 -0.82
C ARG A 134 6.59 -18.25 -0.61
N TYR A 135 7.19 -18.83 0.43
CA TYR A 135 8.62 -18.64 0.73
C TYR A 135 9.48 -19.38 -0.29
N PHE A 136 9.10 -20.60 -0.66
CA PHE A 136 9.74 -21.34 -1.74
C PHE A 136 9.67 -20.59 -3.07
N ALA A 137 8.49 -20.09 -3.45
CA ALA A 137 8.34 -19.30 -4.66
C ALA A 137 9.18 -18.01 -4.63
N SER A 138 9.33 -17.38 -3.46
CA SER A 138 10.14 -16.15 -3.30
C SER A 138 11.63 -16.39 -3.54
N LEU A 139 12.12 -17.64 -3.43
CA LEU A 139 13.52 -17.98 -3.72
C LEU A 139 13.89 -17.69 -5.18
N VAL A 140 12.93 -17.76 -6.11
CA VAL A 140 13.16 -17.48 -7.54
C VAL A 140 13.55 -16.01 -7.76
N PRO A 141 12.70 -15.01 -7.42
CA PRO A 141 13.09 -13.61 -7.54
C PRO A 141 14.21 -13.24 -6.56
N LEU A 142 14.33 -13.88 -5.40
CA LEU A 142 15.45 -13.64 -4.47
C LEU A 142 16.80 -14.01 -5.08
N ALA A 143 16.90 -15.17 -5.75
CA ALA A 143 18.11 -15.57 -6.47
C ALA A 143 18.45 -14.56 -7.57
N ASN A 144 17.45 -14.06 -8.30
CA ASN A 144 17.65 -13.02 -9.30
C ASN A 144 18.07 -11.68 -8.66
N CYS A 145 17.51 -11.33 -7.51
CA CYS A 145 17.88 -10.13 -6.76
C CYS A 145 19.36 -10.19 -6.34
N LEU A 146 19.78 -11.32 -5.77
CA LEU A 146 21.19 -11.55 -5.41
C LEU A 146 22.09 -11.44 -6.63
N ARG A 147 21.70 -12.06 -7.76
CA ARG A 147 22.42 -11.94 -9.04
C ARG A 147 22.56 -10.49 -9.50
N LEU A 148 21.49 -9.70 -9.46
CA LEU A 148 21.55 -8.28 -9.87
C LEU A 148 22.41 -7.45 -8.92
N VAL A 149 22.36 -7.71 -7.62
CA VAL A 149 23.18 -7.00 -6.63
C VAL A 149 24.66 -7.33 -6.77
N THR A 150 25.02 -8.62 -6.94
CA THR A 150 26.42 -9.04 -7.08
C THR A 150 27.06 -8.46 -8.33
N HIS A 151 26.35 -8.49 -9.46
CA HIS A 151 26.85 -7.93 -10.71
C HIS A 151 26.77 -6.39 -10.73
N GLY A 152 25.74 -5.80 -10.13
CA GLY A 152 25.56 -4.35 -10.08
C GLY A 152 26.56 -3.64 -9.17
N LEU A 153 26.98 -4.27 -8.08
CA LEU A 153 28.08 -3.79 -7.21
C LEU A 153 29.47 -4.16 -7.75
N SER A 154 29.56 -4.72 -8.97
CA SER A 154 30.80 -5.19 -9.60
C SER A 154 31.60 -6.21 -8.76
N LEU A 155 30.93 -6.98 -7.89
CA LEU A 155 31.56 -8.05 -7.10
C LEU A 155 31.86 -9.29 -7.96
N ALA A 156 31.11 -9.47 -9.05
CA ALA A 156 31.34 -10.47 -10.08
C ALA A 156 30.99 -9.90 -11.46
N THR A 157 31.75 -10.23 -12.51
CA THR A 157 31.53 -9.69 -13.85
C THR A 157 30.84 -10.72 -14.76
N ASP A 158 29.67 -10.38 -15.28
CA ASP A 158 28.94 -11.12 -16.32
C ASP A 158 28.55 -10.14 -17.43
N GLU A 159 29.39 -10.05 -18.47
CA GLU A 159 29.21 -9.10 -19.59
C GLU A 159 27.90 -9.36 -20.36
N GLY A 160 27.45 -10.63 -20.44
CA GLY A 160 26.22 -11.01 -21.12
C GLY A 160 24.98 -10.47 -20.40
N LEU A 161 24.95 -10.58 -19.06
CA LEU A 161 23.89 -10.01 -18.24
C LEU A 161 23.87 -8.49 -18.30
N ILE A 162 25.03 -7.86 -18.12
CA ILE A 162 25.14 -6.40 -18.13
C ILE A 162 24.65 -5.85 -19.47
N LYS A 163 25.08 -6.46 -20.59
CA LYS A 163 24.61 -6.06 -21.91
C LYS A 163 23.10 -6.27 -22.05
N SER A 164 22.58 -7.45 -21.78
CA SER A 164 21.15 -7.74 -22.02
C SER A 164 20.18 -6.90 -21.19
N VAL A 165 20.55 -6.50 -19.97
CA VAL A 165 19.64 -5.83 -19.02
C VAL A 165 19.81 -4.30 -18.98
N THR A 166 21.03 -3.79 -19.16
CA THR A 166 21.33 -2.35 -19.02
C THR A 166 21.12 -1.58 -20.34
N ARG A 167 21.00 -0.24 -20.27
CA ARG A 167 20.91 0.65 -21.44
C ARG A 167 22.30 1.05 -21.94
N GLU A 168 23.18 1.49 -21.04
CA GLU A 168 24.49 2.02 -21.41
C GLU A 168 25.63 1.00 -21.22
N GLY A 169 25.33 -0.24 -20.83
CA GLY A 169 26.36 -1.25 -20.54
C GLY A 169 27.03 -1.08 -19.18
N LYS A 170 26.46 -0.26 -18.29
CA LYS A 170 27.00 0.05 -16.97
C LYS A 170 26.42 -0.86 -15.89
N PRO A 171 27.24 -1.54 -15.07
CA PRO A 171 26.75 -2.42 -14.01
C PRO A 171 25.80 -1.73 -13.03
N GLU A 172 26.00 -0.45 -12.72
CA GLU A 172 25.22 0.29 -11.73
C GLU A 172 23.75 0.47 -12.13
N GLU A 173 23.43 0.39 -13.44
CA GLU A 173 22.05 0.43 -13.92
C GLU A 173 21.24 -0.79 -13.49
N LEU A 174 21.89 -1.92 -13.21
CA LEU A 174 21.23 -3.12 -12.69
C LEU A 174 20.57 -2.83 -11.33
N LEU A 175 21.15 -1.92 -10.54
CA LEU A 175 20.67 -1.55 -9.21
C LEU A 175 19.53 -0.52 -9.22
N ARG A 176 19.09 -0.07 -10.40
CA ARG A 176 17.97 0.88 -10.55
C ARG A 176 16.67 0.13 -10.89
N GLY A 177 16.11 0.41 -12.07
CA GLY A 177 14.84 -0.18 -12.53
C GLY A 177 14.77 -1.72 -12.43
N PRO A 178 15.78 -2.48 -12.89
CA PRO A 178 15.77 -3.94 -12.79
C PRO A 178 15.72 -4.46 -11.35
N LEU A 179 16.50 -3.87 -10.43
CA LEU A 179 16.48 -4.27 -9.03
C LEU A 179 15.13 -3.94 -8.36
N TYR A 180 14.59 -2.75 -8.57
CA TYR A 180 13.28 -2.37 -8.02
C TYR A 180 12.18 -3.30 -8.52
N TYR A 181 12.21 -3.68 -9.80
CA TYR A 181 11.29 -4.65 -10.36
C TYR A 181 11.31 -5.99 -9.62
N VAL A 182 12.51 -6.54 -9.36
CA VAL A 182 12.65 -7.82 -8.64
C VAL A 182 12.23 -7.69 -7.17
N LEU A 183 12.54 -6.57 -6.52
CA LEU A 183 12.09 -6.31 -5.14
C LEU A 183 10.56 -6.28 -5.03
N VAL A 184 9.87 -5.65 -5.98
CA VAL A 184 8.41 -5.65 -6.03
C VAL A 184 7.85 -7.07 -6.23
N LEU A 185 8.48 -7.90 -7.07
CA LEU A 185 8.10 -9.31 -7.21
C LEU A 185 8.25 -10.09 -5.89
N ILE A 186 9.33 -9.86 -5.13
CA ILE A 186 9.53 -10.49 -3.81
C ILE A 186 8.43 -10.06 -2.83
N VAL A 187 8.19 -8.75 -2.70
CA VAL A 187 7.15 -8.21 -1.82
C VAL A 187 5.78 -8.75 -2.21
N CYS A 188 5.46 -8.77 -3.50
CA CYS A 188 4.19 -9.27 -3.98
C CYS A 188 4.01 -10.76 -3.65
N VAL A 189 5.02 -11.60 -3.83
CA VAL A 189 4.92 -13.02 -3.48
C VAL A 189 4.73 -13.25 -1.99
N LEU A 190 5.45 -12.50 -1.15
CA LEU A 190 5.40 -12.69 0.30
C LEU A 190 4.09 -12.16 0.91
N VAL A 191 3.62 -11.01 0.42
CA VAL A 191 2.48 -10.27 0.98
C VAL A 191 1.18 -10.54 0.22
N PHE A 192 1.21 -10.42 -1.11
CA PHE A 192 0.04 -10.55 -1.99
C PHE A 192 0.14 -11.82 -2.84
N TRP A 193 0.23 -12.96 -2.15
CA TRP A 193 0.32 -14.29 -2.74
C TRP A 193 -0.90 -14.62 -3.63
N ARG A 194 -0.96 -15.83 -4.19
CA ARG A 194 -2.02 -16.25 -5.15
C ARG A 194 -3.46 -16.12 -4.65
N ASP A 195 -3.65 -15.98 -3.34
CA ASP A 195 -4.96 -15.80 -2.71
C ASP A 195 -5.39 -14.31 -2.65
N SER A 196 -4.60 -13.41 -3.25
CA SER A 196 -4.83 -11.98 -3.28
C SER A 196 -5.07 -11.44 -4.71
N PRO A 197 -6.31 -11.05 -5.07
CA PRO A 197 -6.61 -10.42 -6.35
C PRO A 197 -5.83 -9.12 -6.58
N THR A 198 -5.55 -8.36 -5.51
CA THR A 198 -4.83 -7.09 -5.60
C THR A 198 -3.37 -7.28 -6.02
N GLY A 199 -2.70 -8.33 -5.54
CA GLY A 199 -1.36 -8.71 -5.98
C GLY A 199 -1.30 -9.06 -7.47
N VAL A 200 -2.27 -9.86 -7.91
CA VAL A 200 -2.39 -10.27 -9.32
C VAL A 200 -2.59 -9.07 -10.24
N ILE A 201 -3.52 -8.16 -9.90
CA ILE A 201 -3.76 -6.93 -10.67
C ILE A 201 -2.49 -6.05 -10.67
N SER A 202 -1.85 -5.88 -9.52
CA SER A 202 -0.66 -5.01 -9.40
C SER A 202 0.50 -5.51 -10.26
N LEU A 203 0.79 -6.82 -10.24
CA LEU A 203 1.82 -7.41 -11.09
C LEU A 203 1.43 -7.39 -12.56
N ALA A 204 0.17 -7.66 -12.90
CA ALA A 204 -0.31 -7.57 -14.28
C ALA A 204 -0.13 -6.14 -14.86
N MET A 205 -0.45 -5.11 -14.08
CA MET A 205 -0.25 -3.71 -14.47
C MET A 205 1.23 -3.34 -14.59
N MET A 206 2.08 -3.74 -13.64
CA MET A 206 3.52 -3.44 -13.65
C MET A 206 4.27 -4.19 -14.77
N CYS A 207 3.98 -5.47 -14.97
CA CYS A 207 4.70 -6.30 -15.93
C CYS A 207 4.12 -6.13 -17.34
N GLY A 208 2.81 -6.31 -17.47
CA GLY A 208 2.10 -6.25 -18.75
C GLY A 208 1.79 -4.82 -19.18
N GLY A 209 1.11 -4.06 -18.32
CA GLY A 209 0.67 -2.68 -18.60
C GLY A 209 1.83 -1.75 -18.96
N ASP A 210 2.78 -1.52 -18.04
CA ASP A 210 3.96 -0.66 -18.30
C ASP A 210 4.82 -1.20 -19.45
N GLY A 211 5.07 -2.52 -19.46
CA GLY A 211 5.90 -3.14 -20.49
C GLY A 211 5.37 -2.89 -21.90
N ILE A 212 4.09 -3.14 -22.14
CA ILE A 212 3.45 -2.92 -23.44
C ILE A 212 3.30 -1.44 -23.75
N ALA A 213 3.00 -0.60 -22.75
CA ALA A 213 2.90 0.85 -22.90
C ALA A 213 4.21 1.47 -23.41
N ASP A 214 5.35 1.02 -22.91
CA ASP A 214 6.66 1.48 -23.37
C ASP A 214 6.94 1.03 -24.82
N ILE A 215 6.62 -0.22 -25.18
CA ILE A 215 6.77 -0.73 -26.56
C ILE A 215 5.90 0.07 -27.54
N MET A 216 4.61 0.22 -27.23
CA MET A 216 3.65 0.93 -28.08
C MET A 216 3.94 2.43 -28.12
N GLY A 217 4.36 3.02 -27.00
CA GLY A 217 4.73 4.41 -26.91
C GLY A 217 5.97 4.77 -27.74
N ARG A 218 6.95 3.87 -27.83
CA ARG A 218 8.11 4.06 -28.73
C ARG A 218 7.74 3.90 -30.20
N ARG A 219 6.90 2.90 -30.53
CA ARG A 219 6.58 2.54 -31.91
C ARG A 219 5.52 3.44 -32.56
N PHE A 220 4.52 3.86 -31.79
CA PHE A 220 3.34 4.59 -32.30
C PHE A 220 3.11 5.93 -31.56
N GLY A 221 3.91 6.27 -30.55
CA GLY A 221 3.74 7.45 -29.73
C GLY A 221 4.25 8.76 -30.34
N ALA A 222 3.78 9.07 -31.56
CA ALA A 222 4.08 10.33 -32.24
C ALA A 222 3.47 11.53 -31.51
N ILE A 223 2.24 11.37 -30.98
CA ILE A 223 1.55 12.42 -30.22
C ILE A 223 1.91 12.30 -28.74
N LYS A 224 2.63 13.29 -28.23
CA LYS A 224 3.05 13.39 -26.82
C LYS A 224 1.93 13.94 -25.94
N ILE A 225 2.01 13.67 -24.64
CA ILE A 225 1.04 14.16 -23.67
C ILE A 225 1.37 15.63 -23.36
N PRO A 226 0.39 16.55 -23.29
CA PRO A 226 0.65 17.99 -23.17
C PRO A 226 1.49 18.41 -21.96
N TYR A 227 1.44 17.64 -20.88
CA TYR A 227 2.16 17.89 -19.63
C TYR A 227 3.38 16.96 -19.43
N ASN A 228 3.61 16.00 -20.34
CA ASN A 228 4.76 15.10 -20.25
C ASN A 228 5.25 14.70 -21.65
N GLU A 229 6.29 15.37 -22.13
CA GLU A 229 6.86 15.12 -23.46
C GLU A 229 7.57 13.76 -23.60
N LYS A 230 7.94 13.13 -22.47
CA LYS A 230 8.55 11.79 -22.47
C LYS A 230 7.51 10.70 -22.70
N LYS A 231 6.24 10.96 -22.36
CA LYS A 231 5.13 10.01 -22.50
C LYS A 231 4.26 10.35 -23.71
N SER A 232 3.56 9.34 -24.22
CA SER A 232 2.71 9.49 -25.41
C SER A 232 1.31 8.99 -25.15
N TRP A 233 0.34 9.57 -25.85
CA TRP A 233 -1.06 9.11 -25.79
C TRP A 233 -1.17 7.64 -26.18
N ALA A 234 -0.45 7.21 -27.22
CA ALA A 234 -0.42 5.81 -27.65
C ALA A 234 0.07 4.88 -26.51
N GLY A 235 1.12 5.28 -25.79
CA GLY A 235 1.64 4.54 -24.65
C GLY A 235 0.63 4.45 -23.50
N SER A 236 0.04 5.58 -23.09
CA SER A 236 -0.95 5.60 -22.00
C SER A 236 -2.22 4.82 -22.34
N ILE A 237 -2.76 4.98 -23.55
CA ILE A 237 -3.91 4.18 -24.00
C ILE A 237 -3.56 2.69 -23.99
N SER A 238 -2.35 2.33 -24.44
CA SER A 238 -1.89 0.94 -24.40
C SER A 238 -1.76 0.41 -22.97
N MET A 239 -1.24 1.21 -22.04
CA MET A 239 -1.17 0.84 -20.63
C MET A 239 -2.55 0.51 -20.06
N PHE A 240 -3.53 1.39 -20.30
CA PHE A 240 -4.89 1.21 -19.82
C PHE A 240 -5.51 -0.06 -20.40
N VAL A 241 -5.50 -0.20 -21.72
CA VAL A 241 -6.17 -1.31 -22.42
C VAL A 241 -5.49 -2.64 -22.11
N PHE A 242 -4.18 -2.75 -22.34
CA PHE A 242 -3.48 -4.02 -22.14
C PHE A 242 -3.31 -4.34 -20.66
N GLY A 243 -3.09 -3.35 -19.80
CA GLY A 243 -3.06 -3.54 -18.36
C GLY A 243 -4.40 -4.08 -17.83
N PHE A 244 -5.52 -3.51 -18.27
CA PHE A 244 -6.86 -4.00 -17.95
C PHE A 244 -7.08 -5.44 -18.45
N LEU A 245 -6.80 -5.71 -19.73
CA LEU A 245 -7.02 -7.03 -20.33
C LEU A 245 -6.16 -8.12 -19.70
N ILE A 246 -4.87 -7.84 -19.44
CA ILE A 246 -3.97 -8.80 -18.79
C ILE A 246 -4.40 -9.02 -17.34
N SER A 247 -4.79 -7.97 -16.61
CA SER A 247 -5.28 -8.10 -15.24
C SER A 247 -6.55 -8.97 -15.18
N MET A 248 -7.53 -8.71 -16.05
CA MET A 248 -8.75 -9.52 -16.15
C MET A 248 -8.45 -10.97 -16.54
N GLY A 249 -7.55 -11.18 -17.52
CA GLY A 249 -7.13 -12.51 -17.95
C GLY A 249 -6.45 -13.30 -16.83
N MET A 250 -5.58 -12.66 -16.05
CA MET A 250 -4.92 -13.31 -14.91
C MET A 250 -5.91 -13.59 -13.77
N LEU A 251 -6.83 -12.69 -13.45
CA LEU A 251 -7.88 -12.96 -12.46
C LEU A 251 -8.77 -14.13 -12.88
N TYR A 252 -9.14 -14.21 -14.16
CA TYR A 252 -9.85 -15.35 -14.72
C TYR A 252 -9.04 -16.65 -14.61
N TYR A 253 -7.75 -16.60 -14.94
CA TYR A 253 -6.85 -17.74 -14.79
C TYR A 253 -6.84 -18.27 -13.35
N PHE A 254 -6.62 -17.42 -12.35
CA PHE A 254 -6.63 -17.84 -10.94
C PHE A 254 -8.03 -18.27 -10.44
N SER A 255 -9.10 -17.66 -10.95
CA SER A 255 -10.46 -18.08 -10.64
C SER A 255 -10.77 -19.48 -11.21
N ALA A 256 -10.25 -19.82 -12.39
CA ALA A 256 -10.40 -21.16 -12.98
C ALA A 256 -9.71 -22.27 -12.16
N PHE A 257 -8.63 -21.96 -11.44
CA PHE A 257 -8.00 -22.86 -10.47
C PHE A 257 -8.71 -22.89 -9.10
N GLY A 258 -9.77 -22.10 -8.93
CA GLY A 258 -10.57 -22.06 -7.70
C GLY A 258 -10.01 -21.16 -6.60
N TYR A 259 -9.00 -20.31 -6.88
CA TYR A 259 -8.45 -19.39 -5.88
C TYR A 259 -9.38 -18.22 -5.58
N PHE A 260 -10.15 -17.77 -6.58
CA PHE A 260 -11.04 -16.61 -6.44
C PHE A 260 -12.48 -16.94 -6.82
N GLN A 261 -13.41 -16.51 -5.97
CA GLN A 261 -14.83 -16.38 -6.30
C GLN A 261 -15.14 -14.91 -6.46
N LEU A 262 -15.19 -14.45 -7.72
CA LEU A 262 -15.33 -13.04 -8.05
C LEU A 262 -16.71 -12.78 -8.67
N ASP A 263 -17.34 -11.69 -8.22
CA ASP A 263 -18.40 -11.07 -9.01
C ASP A 263 -17.75 -10.35 -10.19
N TRP A 264 -17.96 -10.90 -11.39
CA TRP A 264 -17.31 -10.42 -12.61
C TRP A 264 -17.69 -8.99 -12.97
N LEU A 265 -18.91 -8.55 -12.68
CA LEU A 265 -19.35 -7.20 -13.02
C LEU A 265 -18.63 -6.17 -12.13
N TRP A 266 -18.71 -6.40 -10.82
CA TRP A 266 -18.06 -5.55 -9.82
C TRP A 266 -16.52 -5.55 -9.95
N THR A 267 -15.94 -6.72 -10.25
CA THR A 267 -14.50 -6.86 -10.46
C THR A 267 -14.05 -6.10 -11.70
N THR A 268 -14.80 -6.18 -12.79
CA THR A 268 -14.49 -5.46 -14.04
C THR A 268 -14.44 -3.95 -13.81
N GLU A 269 -15.42 -3.39 -13.10
CA GLU A 269 -15.46 -1.96 -12.76
C GLU A 269 -14.24 -1.54 -11.91
N ARG A 270 -13.88 -2.34 -10.91
CA ARG A 270 -12.71 -2.07 -10.05
C ARG A 270 -11.40 -2.17 -10.81
N VAL A 271 -11.21 -3.19 -11.64
CA VAL A 271 -10.00 -3.34 -12.45
C VAL A 271 -9.89 -2.19 -13.45
N ALA A 272 -10.99 -1.78 -14.08
CA ALA A 272 -11.00 -0.61 -14.95
C ALA A 272 -10.58 0.66 -14.20
N LEU A 273 -11.10 0.88 -12.97
CA LEU A 273 -10.69 2.01 -12.14
C LEU A 273 -9.20 1.96 -11.78
N VAL A 274 -8.70 0.80 -11.34
CA VAL A 274 -7.28 0.62 -10.99
C VAL A 274 -6.38 0.83 -12.21
N SER A 275 -6.73 0.27 -13.37
CA SER A 275 -5.98 0.47 -14.61
C SER A 275 -5.99 1.94 -15.04
N PHE A 276 -7.11 2.65 -14.85
CA PHE A 276 -7.20 4.08 -15.14
C PHE A 276 -6.28 4.89 -14.22
N VAL A 277 -6.35 4.67 -12.89
CA VAL A 277 -5.51 5.35 -11.91
C VAL A 277 -4.03 5.07 -12.17
N ALA A 278 -3.66 3.81 -12.39
CA ALA A 278 -2.28 3.44 -12.69
C ALA A 278 -1.77 4.08 -14.01
N THR A 279 -2.61 4.11 -15.05
CA THR A 279 -2.28 4.80 -16.31
C THR A 279 -2.10 6.30 -16.12
N PHE A 280 -2.97 6.90 -15.31
CA PHE A 280 -2.88 8.32 -14.99
C PHE A 280 -1.58 8.61 -14.25
N VAL A 281 -1.27 7.87 -13.18
CA VAL A 281 -0.01 7.99 -12.42
C VAL A 281 1.22 7.82 -13.33
N GLU A 282 1.22 6.82 -14.21
CA GLU A 282 2.33 6.60 -15.15
C GLU A 282 2.48 7.75 -16.16
N SER A 283 1.37 8.37 -16.58
CA SER A 283 1.40 9.52 -17.48
C SER A 283 2.08 10.74 -16.86
N LEU A 284 2.12 10.82 -15.52
CA LEU A 284 2.67 11.93 -14.77
C LEU A 284 4.20 11.85 -14.56
N SER A 285 4.92 10.87 -15.14
CA SER A 285 6.35 10.63 -14.82
C SER A 285 7.30 11.84 -15.04
N THR A 286 7.51 12.60 -13.96
CA THR A 286 8.73 12.83 -13.17
C THR A 286 10.02 13.23 -13.90
N THR A 287 10.27 14.54 -13.91
CA THR A 287 11.61 15.13 -14.08
C THR A 287 11.99 15.82 -12.76
N GLU A 288 13.23 15.62 -12.31
CA GLU A 288 13.80 15.75 -10.94
C GLU A 288 13.60 17.05 -10.15
N THR A 289 12.78 18.02 -10.57
CA THR A 289 12.78 19.34 -9.91
C THR A 289 11.43 19.98 -9.64
N VAL A 290 10.31 19.47 -10.17
CA VAL A 290 9.00 20.16 -10.02
C VAL A 290 7.90 19.32 -9.33
N ASP A 291 8.07 17.99 -9.16
CA ASP A 291 6.94 17.10 -8.82
C ASP A 291 7.07 16.23 -7.57
N ASP A 292 8.10 16.43 -6.73
CA ASP A 292 8.13 15.77 -5.41
C ASP A 292 6.86 16.12 -4.60
N ASN A 293 6.28 17.30 -4.81
CA ASN A 293 5.10 17.77 -4.09
C ASN A 293 3.75 17.25 -4.62
N ILE A 294 3.69 16.57 -5.77
CA ILE A 294 2.42 16.02 -6.31
C ILE A 294 2.44 14.50 -6.29
N SER A 295 3.55 13.88 -6.69
CA SER A 295 3.66 12.43 -6.74
C SER A 295 3.81 11.80 -5.36
N VAL A 296 4.59 12.41 -4.45
CA VAL A 296 4.65 11.97 -3.03
C VAL A 296 3.27 12.13 -2.38
N THR A 297 2.48 13.10 -2.85
CA THR A 297 1.28 13.50 -2.14
C THR A 297 -0.02 12.89 -2.64
N LEU A 298 -0.06 12.44 -3.89
CA LEU A 298 -1.07 11.45 -4.30
C LEU A 298 -0.76 10.07 -3.70
N ALA A 299 0.54 9.72 -3.60
CA ALA A 299 0.95 8.48 -2.96
C ALA A 299 0.63 8.46 -1.45
N SER A 300 0.77 9.58 -0.72
CA SER A 300 0.54 9.63 0.72
C SER A 300 -0.92 9.37 1.10
N MET A 301 -1.89 10.03 0.45
CA MET A 301 -3.31 9.84 0.74
C MET A 301 -3.80 8.44 0.36
N VAL A 302 -3.40 7.93 -0.81
CA VAL A 302 -3.78 6.60 -1.28
C VAL A 302 -3.13 5.51 -0.42
N ASN A 303 -1.86 5.66 -0.04
CA ASN A 303 -1.22 4.73 0.89
C ASN A 303 -1.87 4.78 2.27
N ALA A 304 -2.14 5.96 2.82
CA ALA A 304 -2.77 6.08 4.13
C ALA A 304 -4.15 5.39 4.16
N ALA A 305 -4.96 5.57 3.11
CA ALA A 305 -6.25 4.89 2.97
C ALA A 305 -6.09 3.37 2.79
N ALA A 306 -5.18 2.92 1.92
CA ALA A 306 -4.94 1.50 1.67
C ALA A 306 -4.37 0.75 2.89
N THR A 307 -3.41 1.35 3.59
CA THR A 307 -2.83 0.80 4.83
C THR A 307 -3.87 0.74 5.94
N THR A 308 -4.71 1.77 6.09
CA THR A 308 -5.79 1.76 7.08
C THR A 308 -6.80 0.66 6.76
N GLN A 309 -7.21 0.52 5.50
CA GLN A 309 -8.14 -0.54 5.09
C GLN A 309 -7.54 -1.93 5.31
N GLN A 310 -6.28 -2.16 4.96
CA GLN A 310 -5.60 -3.43 5.23
C GLN A 310 -5.53 -3.74 6.72
N MET A 311 -5.26 -2.74 7.57
CA MET A 311 -5.22 -2.92 9.01
C MET A 311 -6.59 -3.30 9.57
N LEU A 312 -7.66 -2.68 9.07
CA LEU A 312 -9.04 -3.00 9.45
C LEU A 312 -9.50 -4.39 8.98
N ASP A 313 -9.03 -4.84 7.81
CA ASP A 313 -9.39 -6.14 7.25
C ASP A 313 -8.65 -7.31 7.94
N LEU A 314 -7.44 -7.06 8.46
CA LEU A 314 -6.56 -8.09 9.01
C LEU A 314 -6.61 -8.22 10.55
N PHE A 315 -7.03 -7.16 11.25
CA PHE A 315 -6.97 -7.11 12.72
C PHE A 315 -8.33 -6.75 13.33
N ASP A 316 -8.60 -7.29 14.52
CA ASP A 316 -9.79 -6.95 15.30
C ASP A 316 -9.52 -5.62 16.06
N ILE A 317 -9.90 -4.50 15.45
CA ILE A 317 -9.56 -3.14 15.88
C ILE A 317 -10.71 -2.51 16.65
N THR A 318 -10.47 -1.97 17.85
CA THR A 318 -11.50 -1.26 18.63
C THR A 318 -11.57 0.24 18.29
N GLY A 319 -10.48 0.83 17.78
CA GLY A 319 -10.41 2.24 17.41
C GLY A 319 -9.05 2.60 16.80
N ILE A 320 -9.02 3.70 16.03
CA ILE A 320 -7.82 4.14 15.30
C ILE A 320 -7.26 5.43 15.91
N VAL A 321 -5.97 5.41 16.25
CA VAL A 321 -5.21 6.60 16.66
C VAL A 321 -4.23 6.97 15.56
N HIS A 322 -4.52 8.06 14.84
CA HIS A 322 -3.66 8.55 13.77
C HIS A 322 -2.81 9.73 14.27
N PHE A 323 -1.50 9.60 14.18
CA PHE A 323 -0.58 10.61 14.72
C PHE A 323 0.60 10.90 13.80
N GLY A 324 1.11 12.13 13.86
CA GLY A 324 2.21 12.58 13.02
C GLY A 324 2.51 14.07 13.20
N ILE A 325 3.30 14.64 12.30
CA ILE A 325 3.57 16.08 12.24
C ILE A 325 2.59 16.80 11.30
N ALA A 326 2.43 18.11 11.45
CA ALA A 326 1.58 18.98 10.62
C ALA A 326 2.13 20.42 10.57
N GLY A 327 1.71 21.20 9.57
CA GLY A 327 2.02 22.63 9.48
C GLY A 327 1.00 23.47 10.26
N ASN A 328 1.46 24.58 10.85
CA ASN A 328 0.63 25.51 11.59
C ASN A 328 0.03 26.60 10.69
N ALA A 329 -1.29 26.67 10.58
CA ALA A 329 -1.99 27.74 9.88
C ALA A 329 -2.45 28.90 10.78
N ASN A 330 -2.46 28.71 12.10
CA ASN A 330 -2.99 29.65 13.09
C ASN A 330 -1.87 30.44 13.80
N ASN A 331 -1.91 31.78 13.66
CA ASN A 331 -0.94 32.69 14.28
C ASN A 331 -0.89 32.65 15.82
N SER A 332 -1.92 32.08 16.48
CA SER A 332 -1.95 31.92 17.94
C SER A 332 -1.26 30.64 18.45
N MET A 333 -0.76 29.80 17.54
CA MET A 333 -0.03 28.57 17.83
C MET A 333 1.43 28.69 17.42
N SER A 334 2.31 27.92 18.06
CA SER A 334 3.75 27.93 17.80
C SER A 334 4.24 26.56 17.34
N ILE A 335 5.40 26.53 16.68
CA ILE A 335 6.11 25.28 16.39
C ILE A 335 6.33 24.52 17.70
N GLY A 336 6.14 23.19 17.69
CA GLY A 336 6.23 22.30 18.84
C GLY A 336 4.91 22.09 19.59
N ASP A 337 3.90 22.95 19.39
CA ASP A 337 2.55 22.75 19.93
C ASP A 337 1.95 21.45 19.36
N VAL A 338 1.10 20.78 20.14
CA VAL A 338 0.35 19.61 19.67
C VAL A 338 -1.11 20.00 19.49
N SER A 339 -1.64 19.72 18.31
CA SER A 339 -3.03 19.95 17.93
C SER A 339 -3.82 18.63 17.95
N ILE A 340 -4.95 18.63 18.64
CA ILE A 340 -5.99 17.60 18.53
C ILE A 340 -7.21 18.29 17.93
N PRO A 341 -7.38 18.27 16.61
CA PRO A 341 -8.51 18.93 15.99
C PRO A 341 -9.84 18.35 16.49
N GLN A 342 -10.76 19.22 16.93
CA GLN A 342 -12.17 18.84 17.13
C GLN A 342 -12.80 18.43 15.80
N GLN A 343 -12.30 18.96 14.71
CA GLN A 343 -13.03 18.93 13.46
C GLN A 343 -12.00 18.87 12.33
N VAL A 344 -11.55 17.68 11.93
CA VAL A 344 -10.75 17.53 10.71
C VAL A 344 -11.68 17.61 9.52
N ALA A 345 -11.83 18.81 8.96
CA ALA A 345 -12.49 19.05 7.69
C ALA A 345 -12.39 17.83 6.75
N HIS A 346 -13.49 17.22 6.34
CA HIS A 346 -14.89 17.60 6.58
C HIS A 346 -15.51 17.53 8.01
N THR A 347 -14.83 17.08 9.08
CA THR A 347 -14.99 17.30 10.56
C THR A 347 -15.46 16.15 11.51
N GLY A 348 -14.84 15.96 12.72
CA GLY A 348 -15.28 15.17 13.92
C GLY A 348 -14.32 15.15 15.17
N ILE A 349 -14.86 15.10 16.44
CA ILE A 349 -14.41 15.70 17.76
C ILE A 349 -14.01 14.72 18.90
N TRP A 350 -12.99 15.04 19.75
CA TRP A 350 -12.82 14.60 21.17
C TRP A 350 -12.09 15.65 22.07
N ASP A 351 -12.29 15.65 23.39
CA ASP A 351 -11.70 16.59 24.39
C ASP A 351 -10.81 15.86 25.44
N TRP A 352 -9.60 16.36 25.75
CA TRP A 352 -8.72 15.81 26.81
C TRP A 352 -7.79 16.85 27.50
N LEU A 353 -7.39 16.47 28.73
CA LEU A 353 -6.70 17.25 29.78
C LEU A 353 -5.21 17.58 29.52
N GLY A 354 -4.75 18.68 30.14
CA GLY A 354 -3.45 19.31 29.90
C GLY A 354 -2.20 18.48 30.25
N MET A 355 -1.22 18.51 29.35
CA MET A 355 0.07 17.83 29.46
C MET A 355 1.27 18.78 29.36
N LYS A 356 2.44 18.35 29.86
CA LYS A 356 3.72 19.05 29.70
C LYS A 356 4.44 18.54 28.44
N LEU A 357 4.68 19.44 27.49
CA LEU A 357 5.42 19.19 26.25
C LEU A 357 6.90 19.61 26.36
N GLU A 358 7.76 18.99 25.54
CA GLU A 358 9.18 19.34 25.44
C GLU A 358 9.35 20.62 24.62
N GLN A 359 10.24 21.49 25.08
CA GLN A 359 10.53 22.79 24.46
C GLN A 359 11.79 22.77 23.58
N CYS A 360 12.67 21.78 23.77
CA CYS A 360 14.00 21.77 23.16
C CYS A 360 14.23 20.52 22.33
N VAL A 361 14.89 20.70 21.18
CA VAL A 361 15.37 19.59 20.34
C VAL A 361 16.60 18.94 20.98
N ASN A 362 17.51 19.76 21.52
CA ASN A 362 18.71 19.36 22.26
C ASN A 362 19.09 20.46 23.28
N SER A 363 20.16 20.28 24.06
CA SER A 363 20.57 21.21 25.12
C SER A 363 20.91 22.64 24.65
N SER A 364 21.11 22.86 23.35
CA SER A 364 21.50 24.17 22.77
C SER A 364 20.44 24.77 21.85
N LEU A 365 19.39 24.04 21.47
CA LEU A 365 18.36 24.47 20.52
C LEU A 365 16.95 24.26 21.08
N CYS A 366 16.35 25.38 21.51
CA CYS A 366 15.04 25.43 22.14
C CYS A 366 14.10 26.40 21.44
N LEU A 367 12.81 26.11 21.52
CA LEU A 367 11.76 27.03 21.07
C LEU A 367 11.66 28.24 22.00
N PRO A 368 11.37 29.44 21.47
CA PRO A 368 11.27 30.67 22.26
C PRO A 368 10.07 30.65 23.21
N GLN A 369 9.01 29.92 22.87
CA GLN A 369 7.83 29.73 23.70
C GLN A 369 7.67 28.27 24.07
N LYS A 370 7.10 28.02 25.24
CA LYS A 370 6.82 26.67 25.71
C LYS A 370 5.64 26.10 24.94
N PRO A 371 5.76 24.89 24.36
CA PRO A 371 4.66 24.32 23.61
C PRO A 371 3.45 23.96 24.46
N LYS A 372 2.26 24.08 23.86
CA LYS A 372 0.95 23.76 24.45
C LYS A 372 0.22 22.67 23.65
N LEU A 373 -0.63 21.93 24.37
CA LEU A 373 -1.62 21.03 23.78
C LEU A 373 -2.90 21.83 23.53
N VAL A 374 -3.40 21.85 22.29
CA VAL A 374 -4.64 22.53 21.93
C VAL A 374 -5.61 21.54 21.31
N VAL A 375 -6.78 21.42 21.94
CA VAL A 375 -7.88 20.59 21.50
C VAL A 375 -9.00 21.50 21.01
N GLY A 376 -9.83 21.06 20.06
CA GLY A 376 -10.98 21.89 19.66
C GLY A 376 -10.83 22.63 18.34
N LEU A 377 -9.73 22.44 17.60
CA LEU A 377 -9.46 23.20 16.39
C LEU A 377 -9.89 22.49 15.10
N ARG A 378 -9.86 23.22 13.98
CA ARG A 378 -10.07 22.62 12.65
C ARG A 378 -8.76 22.23 12.02
N GLY A 379 -8.69 21.02 11.50
CA GLY A 379 -7.57 20.54 10.67
C GLY A 379 -8.00 20.47 9.22
N SER A 380 -7.08 20.70 8.28
CA SER A 380 -7.30 20.47 6.85
C SER A 380 -6.22 19.56 6.30
N THR A 381 -6.64 18.63 5.45
CA THR A 381 -5.71 17.77 4.73
C THR A 381 -5.72 18.14 3.26
N ALA A 382 -4.54 18.21 2.64
CA ALA A 382 -4.42 18.42 1.21
C ALA A 382 -3.27 17.59 0.65
N ASN A 383 -3.34 17.30 -0.64
CA ASN A 383 -2.28 16.60 -1.33
C ASN A 383 -1.10 17.54 -1.70
N ILE A 384 -0.78 18.53 -0.87
CA ILE A 384 0.34 19.44 -1.08
C ILE A 384 1.01 19.76 0.26
N PHE A 385 2.34 19.86 0.24
CA PHE A 385 3.06 20.48 1.35
C PHE A 385 2.87 22.00 1.27
N VAL A 386 2.24 22.60 2.29
CA VAL A 386 1.94 24.03 2.29
C VAL A 386 3.14 24.80 2.84
N ASP A 387 3.83 25.54 1.98
CA ASP A 387 4.89 26.49 2.36
C ASP A 387 4.65 27.86 1.71
N ASN A 388 3.47 28.43 1.95
CA ASN A 388 3.06 29.71 1.36
C ASN A 388 2.21 30.52 2.35
N ALA A 389 2.74 31.66 2.80
CA ALA A 389 2.09 32.53 3.77
C ALA A 389 0.68 32.98 3.32
N ALA A 390 0.52 33.40 2.06
CA ALA A 390 -0.76 33.87 1.54
C ALA A 390 -1.80 32.75 1.48
N TYR A 391 -1.40 31.55 1.06
CA TYR A 391 -2.30 30.39 1.01
C TYR A 391 -2.69 29.91 2.41
N ARG A 392 -1.75 29.92 3.34
CA ARG A 392 -2.00 29.62 4.76
C ARG A 392 -3.00 30.61 5.38
N GLU A 393 -2.81 31.91 5.14
CA GLU A 393 -3.75 32.94 5.61
C GLU A 393 -5.14 32.76 5.02
N PHE A 394 -5.23 32.40 3.73
CA PHE A 394 -6.50 32.07 3.10
C PHE A 394 -7.20 30.89 3.79
N LEU A 395 -6.47 29.80 4.10
CA LEU A 395 -7.02 28.64 4.80
C LEU A 395 -7.55 28.99 6.20
N PHE A 396 -6.80 29.82 6.93
CA PHE A 396 -7.22 30.29 8.25
C PHE A 396 -8.44 31.23 8.17
N ASN A 397 -8.38 32.29 7.36
CA ASN A 397 -9.44 33.29 7.28
C ASN A 397 -10.75 32.74 6.70
N THR A 398 -10.66 31.81 5.75
CA THR A 398 -11.84 31.26 5.07
C THR A 398 -12.44 30.11 5.86
N PHE A 399 -11.62 29.15 6.30
CA PHE A 399 -12.10 27.88 6.85
C PHE A 399 -11.83 27.73 8.35
N HIS A 400 -11.13 28.68 8.97
CA HIS A 400 -10.72 28.65 10.37
C HIS A 400 -9.83 27.42 10.68
N VAL A 401 -9.09 26.95 9.67
CA VAL A 401 -8.15 25.82 9.77
C VAL A 401 -6.93 26.25 10.54
N SER A 402 -6.56 25.47 11.57
CA SER A 402 -5.40 25.72 12.42
C SER A 402 -4.23 24.79 12.14
N SER A 403 -4.47 23.57 11.67
CA SER A 403 -3.41 22.61 11.31
C SER A 403 -3.62 22.09 9.88
N VAL A 404 -2.53 21.98 9.12
CA VAL A 404 -2.54 21.43 7.75
C VAL A 404 -1.65 20.20 7.65
N ASP A 405 -2.14 19.14 7.02
CA ASP A 405 -1.39 17.89 6.84
C ASP A 405 -1.74 17.21 5.51
N MET A 406 -1.19 16.02 5.27
CA MET A 406 -1.29 15.33 3.98
C MET A 406 -2.05 14.00 4.04
N GLU A 407 -2.53 13.55 5.21
CA GLU A 407 -3.17 12.23 5.35
C GLU A 407 -4.42 12.16 6.25
N SER A 408 -4.60 13.07 7.21
CA SER A 408 -5.57 12.88 8.30
C SER A 408 -7.01 12.75 7.82
N SER A 409 -7.46 13.53 6.84
CA SER A 409 -8.84 13.43 6.34
C SER A 409 -9.11 12.09 5.64
N ALA A 410 -8.11 11.51 4.97
CA ALA A 410 -8.22 10.22 4.30
C ALA A 410 -8.38 9.11 5.35
N VAL A 411 -7.54 9.11 6.38
CA VAL A 411 -7.62 8.15 7.49
C VAL A 411 -8.95 8.26 8.23
N VAL A 412 -9.41 9.49 8.51
CA VAL A 412 -10.70 9.72 9.16
C VAL A 412 -11.86 9.22 8.29
N THR A 413 -11.86 9.52 6.99
CA THR A 413 -12.93 9.10 6.07
C THR A 413 -13.00 7.57 5.96
N THR A 414 -11.85 6.89 5.80
CA THR A 414 -11.78 5.43 5.74
C THR A 414 -12.19 4.77 7.05
N SER A 415 -11.81 5.33 8.19
CA SER A 415 -12.16 4.77 9.51
C SER A 415 -13.67 4.89 9.77
N LEU A 416 -14.23 6.09 9.53
CA LEU A 416 -15.65 6.36 9.75
C LEU A 416 -16.54 5.58 8.76
N SER A 417 -16.11 5.40 7.50
CA SER A 417 -16.87 4.62 6.52
C SER A 417 -16.98 3.14 6.90
N ASN A 418 -16.00 2.63 7.65
CA ASN A 418 -16.00 1.27 8.18
C ASN A 418 -16.61 1.16 9.59
N GLY A 419 -17.15 2.26 10.15
CA GLY A 419 -17.84 2.27 11.44
C GLY A 419 -16.92 2.32 12.67
N PHE A 420 -15.64 2.63 12.50
CA PHE A 420 -14.68 2.72 13.61
C PHE A 420 -14.52 4.14 14.14
N ALA A 421 -14.37 4.25 15.46
CA ALA A 421 -14.00 5.50 16.11
C ALA A 421 -12.54 5.86 15.77
N VAL A 422 -12.31 7.13 15.43
CA VAL A 422 -11.01 7.64 15.00
C VAL A 422 -10.68 8.95 15.73
N ILE A 423 -9.40 9.13 16.07
CA ILE A 423 -8.85 10.38 16.60
C ILE A 423 -7.55 10.74 15.86
N VAL A 424 -7.38 12.04 15.59
CA VAL A 424 -6.20 12.59 14.93
C VAL A 424 -5.41 13.45 15.93
N ILE A 425 -4.10 13.18 16.07
CA ILE A 425 -3.21 13.90 16.98
C ILE A 425 -1.98 14.36 16.19
N ARG A 426 -1.82 15.66 15.97
CA ARG A 426 -0.76 16.20 15.10
C ARG A 426 0.12 17.23 15.82
N GLY A 427 1.43 17.05 15.79
CA GLY A 427 2.41 18.01 16.30
C GLY A 427 2.82 19.03 15.24
N LEU A 428 2.89 20.31 15.59
CA LEU A 428 3.20 21.37 14.63
C LEU A 428 4.71 21.47 14.38
N SER A 429 5.16 21.12 13.16
CA SER A 429 6.57 21.10 12.76
C SER A 429 7.08 22.42 12.18
N ASP A 430 6.18 23.22 11.61
CA ASP A 430 6.50 24.44 10.88
C ASP A 430 5.29 25.40 10.83
N LEU A 431 5.46 26.57 10.21
CA LEU A 431 4.43 27.61 10.10
C LEU A 431 3.82 27.72 8.70
N ALA A 432 3.87 26.65 7.91
CA ALA A 432 3.28 26.53 6.58
C ALA A 432 3.56 27.73 5.65
N GLY A 433 4.79 28.26 5.70
CA GLY A 433 5.27 29.40 4.90
C GLY A 433 5.21 30.76 5.60
N GLY A 434 4.71 30.84 6.84
CA GLY A 434 4.69 32.08 7.62
C GLY A 434 5.98 32.36 8.41
N GLN A 435 6.95 31.46 8.39
CA GLN A 435 8.27 31.64 8.98
C GLN A 435 9.19 32.48 8.07
N PRO A 436 10.12 33.27 8.62
CA PRO A 436 11.12 33.96 7.81
C PRO A 436 12.17 32.99 7.27
N GLY A 437 12.37 32.98 5.96
CA GLY A 437 13.41 32.17 5.30
C GLY A 437 12.99 30.71 5.05
N LYS A 438 13.96 29.78 5.10
CA LYS A 438 13.72 28.35 4.81
C LYS A 438 12.77 27.74 5.85
N ASN A 439 11.86 26.89 5.39
CA ASN A 439 10.97 26.14 6.27
C ASN A 439 11.74 25.35 7.34
N SER A 440 11.23 25.39 8.57
CA SER A 440 11.91 24.86 9.76
C SER A 440 11.57 23.40 10.06
N ILE A 441 10.83 22.72 9.18
CA ILE A 441 10.46 21.31 9.32
C ILE A 441 11.67 20.39 9.55
N ASP A 442 12.77 20.61 8.84
CA ASP A 442 14.00 19.81 8.98
C ASP A 442 14.60 19.89 10.39
N ILE A 443 14.33 21.00 11.09
CA ILE A 443 14.91 21.32 12.40
C ILE A 443 13.98 20.86 13.53
N PHE A 444 12.69 21.17 13.41
CA PHE A 444 11.71 20.95 14.49
C PHE A 444 10.79 19.74 14.26
N GLY A 445 10.85 19.08 13.10
CA GLY A 445 10.11 17.86 12.80
C GLY A 445 10.31 16.77 13.86
N PRO A 446 11.55 16.44 14.28
CA PRO A 446 11.79 15.47 15.35
C PRO A 446 11.16 15.85 16.70
N LEU A 447 11.16 17.14 17.05
CA LEU A 447 10.56 17.64 18.29
C LEU A 447 9.02 17.56 18.25
N ALA A 448 8.41 17.94 17.13
CA ALA A 448 6.97 17.80 16.91
C ALA A 448 6.54 16.33 16.98
N ALA A 449 7.29 15.42 16.36
CA ALA A 449 7.03 13.98 16.43
C ALA A 449 7.15 13.45 17.86
N LEU A 450 8.19 13.84 18.61
CA LEU A 450 8.38 13.43 20.00
C LEU A 450 7.23 13.89 20.91
N ASN A 451 6.83 15.17 20.81
CA ASN A 451 5.71 15.71 21.59
C ASN A 451 4.40 15.01 21.24
N THR A 452 4.17 14.71 19.97
CA THR A 452 3.00 13.95 19.50
C THR A 452 3.00 12.54 20.08
N ALA A 453 4.14 11.84 20.03
CA ALA A 453 4.27 10.49 20.58
C ALA A 453 3.98 10.46 22.10
N LYS A 454 4.44 11.48 22.86
CA LYS A 454 4.10 11.61 24.29
C LYS A 454 2.58 11.72 24.52
N VAL A 455 1.89 12.48 23.67
CA VAL A 455 0.43 12.66 23.73
C VAL A 455 -0.30 11.36 23.41
N VAL A 456 0.14 10.65 22.38
CA VAL A 456 -0.42 9.33 22.02
C VAL A 456 -0.22 8.32 23.13
N ILE A 457 0.99 8.21 23.69
CA ILE A 457 1.29 7.28 24.78
C ILE A 457 0.40 7.56 25.99
N GLN A 458 0.21 8.83 26.35
CA GLN A 458 -0.64 9.17 27.47
C GLN A 458 -2.12 8.90 27.18
N PHE A 459 -2.59 9.19 25.96
CA PHE A 459 -3.94 8.89 25.52
C PHE A 459 -4.24 7.38 25.58
N VAL A 460 -3.34 6.55 25.06
CA VAL A 460 -3.49 5.09 25.09
C VAL A 460 -3.57 4.56 26.53
N LYS A 461 -2.81 5.12 27.47
CA LYS A 461 -2.89 4.76 28.90
C LYS A 461 -4.23 5.12 29.56
N THR A 462 -4.99 6.04 28.97
CA THR A 462 -6.31 6.44 29.49
C THR A 462 -7.47 5.65 28.87
N LEU A 463 -7.21 4.80 27.87
CA LEU A 463 -8.22 3.93 27.29
C LEU A 463 -8.52 2.77 28.26
N PRO A 464 -9.81 2.41 28.46
CA PRO A 464 -10.25 1.43 29.45
C PRO A 464 -9.90 -0.02 29.13
#